data_AF-J0N8Y5-F1
#
_entry.id   AF-J0N8Y5-F1
#
_cell.length_a   1.000
_cell.length_b   1.000
_cell.length_c   1.000
_cell.angle_alpha   90.00
_cell.angle_beta   90.00
_cell.angle_gamma   90.00
#
_symmetry.space_group_name_H-M   'P 1'
#
loop_
_entity.id
_entity.type
_entity.pdbx_description
1 polymer ?
#
loop_
_entity_poly.entity_id
_entity_poly.type
_entity_poly.pdbx_seq_one_letter_code
_entity_poly.pdbx_strand_id
1 'polypeptide(L)'
;MKKKFLSLTLGSLLVSALSAEENGFFVSAGYQIGESAQMVKNTKGIQDLSDSYERLNNLLTNYSVLNALIRQSADPNAINNARGNLNASANSLINDKKNSPAYQAVLLALNAAAGLWQVMSYSISVCGPGSDRSKNGGVQTFENTPSNGGTTITCDSFYEPGKFSGISTENYAKINKAYQIIQKAFGASGQDIPALSDTKELNFEIKGKKNDSVQPGERWKFPWTNGQFVPVKWVNGEYKETKEDIKVSNNAQELLQQASIILTTLNEACPWLSNGGGYWKDIKGDGTACGSFKNEISAIQDMIKNAAIAVEQSKIVAANAQNQRNLDTGKTFNPYKDANFAQSMFANARAQAEILNRAQAVVKDF
;
A
#
# COMPACT_ATOMS: atom_id res chain seq x y z
N MET A 1 -8.34 -14.06 -42.36
CA MET A 1 -9.25 -14.66 -41.36
C MET A 1 -8.76 -14.30 -39.97
N LYS A 2 -9.43 -13.36 -39.28
CA LYS A 2 -9.07 -12.91 -37.93
C LYS A 2 -10.33 -12.86 -37.07
N LYS A 3 -10.16 -13.33 -35.84
CA LYS A 3 -11.19 -13.68 -34.84
C LYS A 3 -11.85 -12.42 -34.27
N LYS A 4 -13.17 -12.46 -34.07
CA LYS A 4 -13.97 -11.42 -33.40
C LYS A 4 -13.81 -11.54 -31.88
N PHE A 5 -13.51 -10.43 -31.22
CA PHE A 5 -13.65 -10.23 -29.78
C PHE A 5 -14.99 -9.52 -29.51
N LEU A 6 -15.77 -10.05 -28.57
CA LEU A 6 -16.98 -9.43 -28.02
C LEU A 6 -16.56 -8.57 -26.82
N SER A 7 -16.88 -7.27 -26.87
CA SER A 7 -16.72 -6.30 -25.78
C SER A 7 -18.12 -5.85 -25.36
N LEU A 8 -18.47 -6.04 -24.08
CA LEU A 8 -19.64 -5.43 -23.44
C LEU A 8 -19.18 -4.16 -22.73
N THR A 9 -19.64 -3.02 -23.21
CA THR A 9 -19.56 -1.72 -22.54
C THR A 9 -20.98 -1.21 -22.31
N LEU A 10 -21.41 -1.09 -21.06
CA LEU A 10 -22.64 -0.39 -20.67
C LEU A 10 -22.31 0.46 -19.45
N GLY A 11 -22.40 1.79 -19.57
CA GLY A 11 -22.16 2.68 -18.44
C GLY A 11 -22.04 4.16 -18.81
N SER A 12 -23.13 4.75 -19.30
CA SER A 12 -23.31 6.20 -19.27
C SER A 12 -24.79 6.55 -19.29
N LEU A 13 -25.31 7.04 -18.15
CA LEU A 13 -26.55 7.82 -18.11
C LEU A 13 -26.36 8.96 -17.10
N LEU A 14 -26.65 10.14 -17.64
CA LEU A 14 -26.42 11.47 -17.10
C LEU A 14 -27.35 11.77 -15.93
N VAL A 15 -26.83 12.43 -14.90
CA VAL A 15 -27.62 13.13 -13.89
C VAL A 15 -27.72 14.59 -14.32
N SER A 16 -28.93 15.11 -14.49
CA SER A 16 -29.17 16.55 -14.62
C SER A 16 -30.16 16.96 -13.54
N ALA A 17 -29.67 17.86 -12.68
CA ALA A 17 -30.45 18.53 -11.66
C ALA A 17 -31.51 19.43 -12.31
N LEU A 18 -32.74 19.39 -11.80
CA LEU A 18 -33.76 20.38 -12.10
C LEU A 18 -33.76 21.42 -10.97
N SER A 19 -33.25 22.61 -11.27
CA SER A 19 -33.51 23.82 -10.49
C SER A 19 -34.89 24.36 -10.85
N ALA A 20 -35.67 24.70 -9.83
CA ALA A 20 -36.90 25.46 -9.96
C ALA A 20 -36.58 26.96 -9.92
N GLU A 21 -37.14 27.74 -10.84
CA GLU A 21 -37.27 29.19 -10.71
C GLU A 21 -38.59 29.65 -11.39
N GLU A 22 -39.60 29.84 -10.54
CA GLU A 22 -40.53 30.98 -10.45
C GLU A 22 -41.21 31.65 -11.69
N ASN A 23 -42.55 31.55 -11.71
CA ASN A 23 -43.55 32.64 -11.58
C ASN A 23 -44.72 32.63 -12.58
N GLY A 24 -45.96 32.58 -12.04
CA GLY A 24 -47.12 33.16 -12.74
C GLY A 24 -48.52 32.56 -12.51
N PHE A 25 -49.16 32.91 -11.39
CA PHE A 25 -50.60 33.21 -11.25
C PHE A 25 -51.65 32.08 -11.01
N PHE A 26 -52.70 32.49 -10.29
CA PHE A 26 -53.56 31.76 -9.34
C PHE A 26 -54.83 31.09 -9.93
N VAL A 27 -55.63 30.49 -9.01
CA VAL A 27 -57.05 30.04 -9.06
C VAL A 27 -57.19 28.53 -9.33
N SER A 28 -57.76 27.68 -8.47
CA SER A 28 -58.73 27.81 -7.37
C SER A 28 -58.46 26.76 -6.29
N ALA A 29 -58.62 27.14 -5.02
CA ALA A 29 -58.81 26.18 -3.94
C ALA A 29 -60.30 25.77 -3.90
N GLY A 30 -60.57 24.47 -3.86
CA GLY A 30 -61.83 23.96 -3.33
C GLY A 30 -62.74 23.16 -4.26
N TYR A 31 -62.24 22.13 -4.98
CA TYR A 31 -63.03 20.93 -5.34
C TYR A 31 -62.15 19.82 -5.96
N GLN A 32 -61.03 19.44 -5.33
CA GLN A 32 -60.19 18.34 -5.85
C GLN A 32 -59.39 17.58 -4.77
N ILE A 33 -59.79 17.72 -3.51
CA ILE A 33 -59.06 17.13 -2.36
C ILE A 33 -59.47 15.67 -2.10
N GLY A 34 -60.59 15.19 -2.67
CA GLY A 34 -61.01 13.79 -2.59
C GLY A 34 -60.24 12.86 -3.52
N GLU A 35 -60.14 13.20 -4.82
CA GLU A 35 -59.45 12.35 -5.81
C GLU A 35 -57.93 12.42 -5.71
N SER A 36 -57.34 13.59 -5.41
CA SER A 36 -55.88 13.71 -5.22
C SER A 36 -55.39 13.03 -3.94
N ALA A 37 -56.13 13.13 -2.82
CA ALA A 37 -55.79 12.39 -1.60
C ALA A 37 -55.98 10.87 -1.77
N GLN A 38 -56.97 10.43 -2.56
CA GLN A 38 -57.16 9.03 -2.92
C GLN A 38 -56.07 8.54 -3.88
N MET A 39 -55.66 9.36 -4.86
CA MET A 39 -54.56 9.07 -5.77
C MET A 39 -53.25 8.95 -4.98
N VAL A 40 -52.92 9.87 -4.07
CA VAL A 40 -51.72 9.83 -3.20
C VAL A 40 -51.75 8.66 -2.22
N LYS A 41 -52.91 8.30 -1.64
CA LYS A 41 -53.05 7.08 -0.83
C LYS A 41 -52.89 5.82 -1.67
N ASN A 42 -53.40 5.81 -2.90
CA ASN A 42 -53.23 4.71 -3.84
C ASN A 42 -51.77 4.63 -4.34
N THR A 43 -51.05 5.74 -4.54
CA THR A 43 -49.63 5.74 -4.90
C THR A 43 -48.78 5.25 -3.74
N LYS A 44 -49.07 5.66 -2.50
CA LYS A 44 -48.41 5.14 -1.30
C LYS A 44 -48.70 3.65 -1.09
N GLY A 45 -49.94 3.20 -1.30
CA GLY A 45 -50.29 1.78 -1.26
C GLY A 45 -49.65 0.95 -2.39
N ILE A 46 -49.51 1.52 -3.59
CA ILE A 46 -48.80 0.89 -4.73
C ILE A 46 -47.29 0.86 -4.48
N GLN A 47 -46.73 1.89 -3.85
CA GLN A 47 -45.32 1.93 -3.46
C GLN A 47 -45.04 0.93 -2.33
N ASP A 48 -45.88 0.89 -1.29
CA ASP A 48 -45.80 -0.11 -0.22
C ASP A 48 -45.95 -1.54 -0.76
N LEU A 49 -46.79 -1.74 -1.78
CA LEU A 49 -46.94 -3.01 -2.49
C LEU A 49 -45.70 -3.34 -3.32
N SER A 50 -45.17 -2.39 -4.08
CA SER A 50 -43.93 -2.53 -4.85
C SER A 50 -42.76 -2.90 -3.94
N ASP A 51 -42.57 -2.18 -2.83
CA ASP A 51 -41.55 -2.44 -1.83
C ASP A 51 -41.75 -3.81 -1.17
N SER A 52 -43.01 -4.25 -1.02
CA SER A 52 -43.33 -5.59 -0.51
C SER A 52 -43.01 -6.68 -1.54
N TYR A 53 -43.26 -6.45 -2.82
CA TYR A 53 -42.87 -7.35 -3.91
C TYR A 53 -41.36 -7.43 -4.08
N GLU A 54 -40.64 -6.31 -3.96
CA GLU A 54 -39.18 -6.29 -4.01
C GLU A 54 -38.60 -7.06 -2.81
N ARG A 55 -39.11 -6.82 -1.60
CA ARG A 55 -38.75 -7.61 -0.41
C ARG A 55 -39.03 -9.10 -0.57
N LEU A 56 -40.21 -9.46 -1.10
CA LEU A 56 -40.59 -10.85 -1.35
C LEU A 56 -39.69 -11.49 -2.41
N ASN A 57 -39.41 -10.78 -3.50
CA ASN A 57 -38.53 -11.26 -4.56
C ASN A 57 -37.12 -11.50 -4.02
N ASN A 58 -36.58 -10.56 -3.23
CA ASN A 58 -35.29 -10.73 -2.55
C ASN A 58 -35.30 -11.93 -1.59
N LEU A 59 -36.39 -12.14 -0.84
CA LEU A 59 -36.53 -13.31 0.05
C LEU A 59 -36.60 -14.63 -0.73
N LEU A 60 -37.36 -14.69 -1.82
CA LEU A 60 -37.48 -15.88 -2.66
C LEU A 60 -36.15 -16.20 -3.36
N THR A 61 -35.44 -15.19 -3.85
CA THR A 61 -34.09 -15.35 -4.39
C THR A 61 -33.12 -15.87 -3.32
N ASN A 62 -33.10 -15.28 -2.12
CA ASN A 62 -32.27 -15.73 -1.01
C ASN A 62 -32.59 -17.17 -0.59
N TYR A 63 -33.87 -17.53 -0.55
CA TYR A 63 -34.30 -18.89 -0.21
C TYR A 63 -33.87 -19.91 -1.28
N SER A 64 -34.01 -19.56 -2.57
CA SER A 64 -33.55 -20.40 -3.68
C SER A 64 -32.04 -20.66 -3.62
N VAL A 65 -31.25 -19.61 -3.37
CA VAL A 65 -29.80 -19.70 -3.17
C VAL A 65 -29.47 -20.59 -1.96
N LEU A 66 -30.14 -20.38 -0.83
CA LEU A 66 -29.92 -21.17 0.38
C LEU A 66 -30.23 -22.66 0.16
N ASN A 67 -31.34 -22.97 -0.51
CA ASN A 67 -31.70 -24.35 -0.82
C ASN A 67 -30.66 -25.04 -1.73
N ALA A 68 -30.13 -24.31 -2.71
CA ALA A 68 -29.02 -24.80 -3.53
C ALA A 68 -27.74 -25.04 -2.70
N LEU A 69 -27.40 -24.12 -1.79
CA LEU A 69 -26.24 -24.26 -0.90
C LEU A 69 -26.38 -25.45 0.05
N ILE A 70 -27.57 -25.72 0.60
CA ILE A 70 -27.82 -26.90 1.44
C ILE A 70 -27.59 -28.18 0.65
N ARG A 71 -28.10 -28.25 -0.59
CA ARG A 71 -27.90 -29.42 -1.47
C ARG A 71 -26.41 -29.64 -1.78
N GLN A 72 -25.68 -28.58 -2.11
CA GLN A 72 -24.24 -28.67 -2.39
C GLN A 72 -23.43 -29.04 -1.14
N SER A 73 -23.84 -28.55 0.04
CA SER A 73 -23.18 -28.85 1.31
C SER A 73 -23.40 -30.28 1.79
N ALA A 74 -24.34 -31.01 1.18
CA ALA A 74 -24.58 -32.44 1.43
C ALA A 74 -24.05 -33.34 0.30
N ASP A 75 -23.48 -32.78 -0.78
CA ASP A 75 -22.93 -33.53 -1.91
C ASP A 75 -21.39 -33.56 -1.85
N PRO A 76 -20.77 -34.72 -1.55
CA PRO A 76 -19.31 -34.87 -1.52
C PRO A 76 -18.60 -34.44 -2.80
N ASN A 77 -19.22 -34.61 -3.97
CA ASN A 77 -18.63 -34.20 -5.24
C ASN A 77 -18.55 -32.67 -5.33
N ALA A 78 -19.64 -31.98 -4.98
CA ALA A 78 -19.68 -30.52 -4.95
C ALA A 78 -18.66 -29.96 -3.93
N ILE A 79 -18.55 -30.57 -2.75
CA ILE A 79 -17.58 -30.18 -1.73
C ILE A 79 -16.14 -30.40 -2.21
N ASN A 80 -15.83 -31.56 -2.78
CA ASN A 80 -14.51 -31.87 -3.31
C ASN A 80 -14.12 -30.92 -4.45
N ASN A 81 -15.05 -30.56 -5.34
CA ASN A 81 -14.83 -29.58 -6.39
C ASN A 81 -14.55 -28.18 -5.82
N ALA A 82 -15.33 -27.74 -4.83
CA ALA A 82 -15.11 -26.46 -4.15
C ALA A 82 -13.74 -26.40 -3.45
N ARG A 83 -13.34 -27.47 -2.74
CA ARG A 83 -12.01 -27.61 -2.14
C ARG A 83 -10.90 -27.58 -3.19
N GLY A 84 -11.11 -28.24 -4.33
CA GLY A 84 -10.17 -28.25 -5.46
C GLY A 84 -9.96 -26.85 -6.04
N ASN A 85 -11.04 -26.11 -6.27
CA ASN A 85 -10.99 -24.72 -6.73
C ASN A 85 -10.28 -23.83 -5.70
N LEU A 86 -10.62 -23.99 -4.42
CA LEU A 86 -10.02 -23.21 -3.33
C LEU A 86 -8.51 -23.48 -3.20
N ASN A 87 -8.06 -24.72 -3.44
CA ASN A 87 -6.65 -25.05 -3.46
C ASN A 87 -5.92 -24.44 -4.67
N ALA A 88 -6.56 -24.47 -5.84
CA ALA A 88 -6.00 -23.87 -7.06
C ALA A 88 -5.85 -22.35 -6.91
N SER A 89 -6.86 -21.67 -6.37
CA SER A 89 -6.82 -20.23 -6.11
C SER A 89 -5.80 -19.90 -5.01
N ALA A 90 -5.69 -20.71 -3.95
CA ALA A 90 -4.65 -20.55 -2.93
C ALA A 90 -3.25 -20.55 -3.56
N ASN A 91 -2.96 -21.56 -4.38
CA ASN A 91 -1.67 -21.68 -5.06
C ASN A 91 -1.40 -20.47 -5.97
N SER A 92 -2.39 -20.02 -6.73
CA SER A 92 -2.22 -18.84 -7.58
C SER A 92 -2.05 -17.55 -6.78
N LEU A 93 -2.64 -17.42 -5.59
CA LEU A 93 -2.45 -16.25 -4.72
C LEU A 93 -1.08 -16.22 -4.06
N ILE A 94 -0.58 -17.35 -3.53
CA ILE A 94 0.59 -17.34 -2.64
C ILE A 94 1.88 -17.84 -3.30
N ASN A 95 1.79 -18.67 -4.33
CA ASN A 95 2.96 -19.26 -5.01
C ASN A 95 3.27 -18.60 -6.37
N ASP A 96 2.26 -18.07 -7.07
CA ASP A 96 2.52 -17.34 -8.31
C ASP A 96 3.00 -15.91 -8.05
N LYS A 97 3.74 -15.37 -9.02
CA LYS A 97 4.18 -13.97 -9.02
C LYS A 97 3.38 -13.11 -10.00
N LYS A 98 3.41 -13.49 -11.28
CA LYS A 98 2.84 -12.68 -12.37
C LYS A 98 1.32 -12.54 -12.29
N ASN A 99 0.63 -13.63 -11.99
CA ASN A 99 -0.83 -13.67 -12.00
C ASN A 99 -1.43 -13.52 -10.59
N SER A 100 -0.61 -13.43 -9.55
CA SER A 100 -1.06 -13.25 -8.17
C SER A 100 -1.35 -11.77 -7.90
N PRO A 101 -2.61 -11.37 -7.65
CA PRO A 101 -2.91 -10.00 -7.21
C PRO A 101 -2.22 -9.66 -5.88
N ALA A 102 -2.03 -10.63 -5.00
CA ALA A 102 -1.36 -10.44 -3.71
C ALA A 102 0.12 -10.09 -3.90
N TYR A 103 0.82 -10.82 -4.77
CA TYR A 103 2.20 -10.53 -5.13
C TYR A 103 2.32 -9.16 -5.79
N GLN A 104 1.45 -8.84 -6.75
CA GLN A 104 1.48 -7.56 -7.45
C GLN A 104 1.22 -6.38 -6.49
N ALA A 105 0.34 -6.56 -5.50
CA ALA A 105 0.09 -5.54 -4.48
C ALA A 105 1.32 -5.29 -3.58
N VAL A 106 1.99 -6.35 -3.12
CA VAL A 106 3.26 -6.23 -2.37
C VAL A 106 4.30 -5.52 -3.22
N LEU A 107 4.48 -5.95 -4.47
CA LEU A 107 5.46 -5.38 -5.38
C LEU A 107 5.18 -3.89 -5.65
N LEU A 108 3.91 -3.51 -5.82
CA LEU A 108 3.50 -2.13 -6.03
C LEU A 108 3.82 -1.24 -4.81
N ALA A 109 3.50 -1.72 -3.60
CA ALA A 109 3.83 -1.00 -2.35
C ALA A 109 5.33 -0.79 -2.17
N LEU A 110 6.14 -1.82 -2.43
CA LEU A 110 7.60 -1.73 -2.35
C LEU A 110 8.19 -0.77 -3.38
N ASN A 111 7.70 -0.83 -4.63
CA ASN A 111 8.13 0.08 -5.69
C ASN A 111 7.74 1.52 -5.40
N ALA A 112 6.55 1.76 -4.86
CA ALA A 112 6.10 3.09 -4.50
C ALA A 112 6.98 3.69 -3.39
N ALA A 113 7.30 2.92 -2.34
CA ALA A 113 8.20 3.38 -1.27
C ALA A 113 9.63 3.67 -1.77
N ALA A 114 10.19 2.75 -2.56
CA ALA A 114 11.53 2.92 -3.13
C ALA A 114 11.58 4.10 -4.13
N GLY A 115 10.56 4.22 -4.98
CA GLY A 115 10.43 5.30 -5.95
C GLY A 115 10.26 6.67 -5.28
N LEU A 116 9.46 6.75 -4.21
CA LEU A 116 9.32 7.97 -3.44
C LEU A 116 10.68 8.40 -2.86
N TRP A 117 11.43 7.47 -2.25
CA TRP A 117 12.79 7.77 -1.77
C TRP A 117 13.72 8.25 -2.88
N GLN A 118 13.70 7.61 -4.05
CA GLN A 118 14.50 8.05 -5.21
C GLN A 118 14.17 9.49 -5.62
N VAL A 119 12.88 9.86 -5.61
CA VAL A 119 12.43 11.21 -5.96
C VAL A 119 12.82 12.22 -4.88
N MET A 120 12.73 11.89 -3.60
CA MET A 120 13.00 12.87 -2.54
C MET A 120 14.48 12.99 -2.21
N SER A 121 15.25 11.90 -2.29
CA SER A 121 16.65 11.85 -1.84
C SER A 121 17.52 12.95 -2.47
N TYR A 122 17.38 13.19 -3.78
CA TYR A 122 18.15 14.24 -4.46
C TYR A 122 17.69 15.67 -4.10
N SER A 123 16.47 15.80 -3.57
CA SER A 123 15.88 17.08 -3.24
C SER A 123 16.00 17.44 -1.78
N ILE A 124 16.37 16.52 -0.89
CA ILE A 124 16.71 16.87 0.49
C ILE A 124 17.83 17.91 0.47
N SER A 125 17.61 19.04 1.14
CA SER A 125 18.49 20.20 1.01
C SER A 125 19.91 19.93 1.52
N VAL A 126 20.01 19.26 2.67
CA VAL A 126 21.28 18.91 3.31
C VAL A 126 21.10 17.67 4.20
N CYS A 127 22.17 16.90 4.37
CA CYS A 127 22.27 15.88 5.41
C CYS A 127 23.60 16.01 6.16
N GLY A 128 23.62 15.66 7.43
CA GLY A 128 24.84 15.75 8.24
C GLY A 128 24.59 15.63 9.74
N PRO A 129 25.67 15.63 10.54
CA PRO A 129 25.54 15.46 11.97
C PRO A 129 25.20 16.76 12.73
N GLY A 130 25.23 17.93 12.08
CA GLY A 130 25.15 19.20 12.77
C GLY A 130 26.48 19.62 13.40
N SER A 131 26.42 20.51 14.39
CA SER A 131 27.61 21.04 15.07
C SER A 131 28.23 20.03 16.04
N ASP A 132 27.43 19.09 16.56
CA ASP A 132 27.92 17.96 17.35
C ASP A 132 28.00 16.69 16.49
N ARG A 133 29.24 16.38 16.08
CA ARG A 133 29.53 15.20 15.27
C ARG A 133 29.16 13.87 15.94
N SER A 134 29.16 13.81 17.27
CA SER A 134 28.93 12.56 18.00
C SER A 134 27.46 12.19 18.11
N LYS A 135 26.56 13.17 18.00
CA LYS A 135 25.13 13.01 18.32
C LYS A 135 24.30 12.37 17.19
N ASN A 136 24.65 12.63 15.94
CA ASN A 136 23.77 12.40 14.78
C ASN A 136 24.41 11.52 13.70
N GLY A 137 25.31 10.60 14.10
CA GLY A 137 25.94 9.64 13.19
C GLY A 137 27.25 10.10 12.53
N GLY A 138 27.75 11.29 12.84
CA GLY A 138 29.00 11.81 12.29
C GLY A 138 28.97 12.11 10.80
N VAL A 139 30.15 12.34 10.20
CA VAL A 139 30.29 12.59 8.76
C VAL A 139 30.51 11.27 8.04
N GLN A 140 29.58 10.94 7.15
CA GLN A 140 29.59 9.70 6.39
C GLN A 140 29.28 9.94 4.91
N THR A 141 29.84 9.09 4.08
CA THR A 141 29.53 8.96 2.66
C THR A 141 28.81 7.63 2.43
N PHE A 142 27.63 7.69 1.82
CA PHE A 142 26.84 6.51 1.46
C PHE A 142 26.97 6.25 -0.04
N GLU A 143 27.28 5.01 -0.41
CA GLU A 143 27.32 4.55 -1.80
C GLU A 143 26.03 3.85 -2.18
N ASN A 144 25.75 3.73 -3.49
CA ASN A 144 24.54 3.12 -4.06
C ASN A 144 23.23 3.77 -3.58
N THR A 145 23.25 5.08 -3.38
CA THR A 145 22.09 5.88 -2.99
C THR A 145 21.70 6.85 -4.11
N PRO A 146 20.42 7.18 -4.30
CA PRO A 146 20.01 8.19 -5.27
C PRO A 146 20.58 9.56 -4.89
N SER A 147 21.36 10.18 -5.78
CA SER A 147 21.96 11.50 -5.57
C SER A 147 21.93 12.32 -6.86
N ASN A 148 22.08 13.63 -6.74
CA ASN A 148 22.09 14.52 -7.91
C ASN A 148 23.31 14.24 -8.81
N GLY A 149 23.09 13.63 -9.98
CA GLY A 149 24.14 13.33 -10.96
C GLY A 149 25.05 12.14 -10.61
N GLY A 150 24.67 11.29 -9.63
CA GLY A 150 25.49 10.15 -9.24
C GLY A 150 24.80 9.16 -8.29
N THR A 151 25.58 8.25 -7.70
CA THR A 151 25.11 7.21 -6.78
C THR A 151 25.69 7.31 -5.38
N THR A 152 26.25 8.48 -5.03
CA THR A 152 26.99 8.69 -3.78
C THR A 152 26.57 10.00 -3.16
N ILE A 153 26.26 9.99 -1.86
CA ILE A 153 26.01 11.21 -1.09
C ILE A 153 26.95 11.27 0.09
N THR A 154 27.38 12.48 0.47
CA THR A 154 28.12 12.72 1.70
C THR A 154 27.27 13.58 2.62
N CYS A 155 27.05 13.10 3.84
CA CYS A 155 26.36 13.84 4.89
C CYS A 155 27.39 14.54 5.77
N ASP A 156 27.75 15.76 5.38
CA ASP A 156 28.76 16.61 6.01
C ASP A 156 28.20 17.97 6.48
N SER A 157 26.88 18.18 6.42
CA SER A 157 26.25 19.43 6.85
C SER A 157 26.54 19.74 8.32
N PHE A 158 26.88 21.01 8.58
CA PHE A 158 27.08 21.55 9.92
C PHE A 158 25.78 22.07 10.53
N TYR A 159 24.71 22.21 9.73
CA TYR A 159 23.40 22.62 10.23
C TYR A 159 22.78 21.55 11.11
N GLU A 160 22.20 21.98 12.24
CA GLU A 160 21.51 21.08 13.16
C GLU A 160 20.37 20.36 12.45
N PRO A 161 20.39 19.02 12.39
CA PRO A 161 19.32 18.26 11.79
C PRO A 161 18.07 18.32 12.66
N GLY A 162 16.91 18.20 12.02
CA GLY A 162 15.63 18.25 12.72
C GLY A 162 14.47 18.56 11.77
N LYS A 163 13.27 18.61 12.34
CA LYS A 163 12.05 18.94 11.59
C LYS A 163 12.21 20.31 10.94
N PHE A 164 11.86 20.44 9.66
CA PHE A 164 12.04 21.66 8.87
C PHE A 164 13.51 22.06 8.62
N SER A 165 14.48 21.17 8.87
CA SER A 165 15.93 21.38 8.66
C SER A 165 16.52 20.23 7.84
N GLY A 166 17.84 20.03 7.89
CA GLY A 166 18.51 18.87 7.31
C GLY A 166 18.12 17.55 7.95
N ILE A 167 18.34 16.45 7.23
CA ILE A 167 18.25 15.10 7.79
C ILE A 167 19.57 14.73 8.49
N SER A 168 19.49 14.13 9.67
CA SER A 168 20.68 13.64 10.38
C SER A 168 21.37 12.52 9.58
N THR A 169 22.69 12.40 9.68
CA THR A 169 23.42 11.25 9.10
C THR A 169 22.87 9.91 9.59
N GLU A 170 22.47 9.81 10.86
CA GLU A 170 21.85 8.60 11.42
C GLU A 170 20.54 8.21 10.72
N ASN A 171 19.58 9.13 10.60
CA ASN A 171 18.33 8.87 9.89
C ASN A 171 18.56 8.58 8.39
N TYR A 172 19.53 9.25 7.77
CA TYR A 172 19.91 8.93 6.39
C TYR A 172 20.45 7.49 6.29
N ALA A 173 21.29 7.06 7.23
CA ALA A 173 21.81 5.69 7.28
C ALA A 173 20.69 4.65 7.42
N LYS A 174 19.70 4.91 8.29
CA LYS A 174 18.51 4.04 8.46
C LYS A 174 17.75 3.87 7.15
N ILE A 175 17.45 4.99 6.47
CA ILE A 175 16.74 4.96 5.19
C ILE A 175 17.59 4.26 4.12
N ASN A 176 18.88 4.59 4.00
CA ASN A 176 19.77 4.00 3.01
C ASN A 176 19.90 2.49 3.19
N LYS A 177 20.03 2.00 4.44
CA LYS A 177 20.07 0.56 4.72
C LYS A 177 18.80 -0.14 4.27
N ALA A 178 17.63 0.39 4.65
CA ALA A 178 16.34 -0.17 4.25
C ALA A 178 16.16 -0.15 2.72
N TYR A 179 16.52 0.96 2.08
CA TYR A 179 16.49 1.12 0.64
C TYR A 179 17.38 0.10 -0.08
N GLN A 180 18.63 -0.08 0.36
CA GLN A 180 19.54 -1.05 -0.27
C GLN A 180 19.07 -2.49 -0.09
N ILE A 181 18.43 -2.84 1.03
CA ILE A 181 17.80 -4.17 1.20
C ILE A 181 16.71 -4.38 0.14
N ILE A 182 15.82 -3.41 -0.05
CA ILE A 182 14.75 -3.49 -1.07
C ILE A 182 15.34 -3.56 -2.47
N GLN A 183 16.30 -2.70 -2.81
CA GLN A 183 16.95 -2.70 -4.12
C GLN A 183 17.67 -4.02 -4.41
N LYS A 184 18.35 -4.59 -3.40
CA LYS A 184 18.99 -5.89 -3.56
C LYS A 184 17.98 -7.02 -3.78
N ALA A 185 16.85 -6.97 -3.07
CA ALA A 185 15.76 -7.92 -3.22
C ALA A 185 15.11 -7.87 -4.61
N PHE A 186 14.98 -6.67 -5.17
CA PHE A 186 14.47 -6.44 -6.52
C PHE A 186 15.34 -7.04 -7.63
N GLY A 187 16.63 -7.26 -7.37
CA GLY A 187 17.56 -7.79 -8.35
C GLY A 187 17.75 -6.85 -9.55
N ALA A 188 18.22 -7.39 -10.67
CA ALA A 188 18.42 -6.60 -11.89
C ALA A 188 17.10 -6.24 -12.58
N SER A 189 16.03 -7.01 -12.33
CA SER A 189 14.75 -6.88 -13.01
C SER A 189 13.78 -5.90 -12.35
N GLY A 190 14.03 -5.50 -11.10
CA GLY A 190 13.05 -4.73 -10.32
C GLY A 190 11.93 -5.59 -9.71
N GLN A 191 11.91 -6.90 -9.96
CA GLN A 191 10.77 -7.79 -9.66
C GLN A 191 11.18 -9.16 -9.10
N ASP A 192 12.43 -9.33 -8.66
CA ASP A 192 12.97 -10.64 -8.28
C ASP A 192 12.58 -11.11 -6.85
N ILE A 193 11.67 -10.39 -6.16
CA ILE A 193 11.23 -10.78 -4.81
C ILE A 193 10.56 -12.17 -4.82
N PRO A 194 10.74 -13.01 -3.78
CA PRO A 194 10.12 -14.34 -3.71
C PRO A 194 8.59 -14.28 -3.71
N ALA A 195 7.95 -15.40 -4.06
CA ALA A 195 6.50 -15.53 -3.90
C ALA A 195 6.10 -15.40 -2.42
N LEU A 196 4.83 -15.09 -2.12
CA LEU A 196 4.39 -14.83 -0.74
C LEU A 196 4.62 -16.02 0.21
N SER A 197 4.59 -17.24 -0.30
CA SER A 197 4.86 -18.46 0.46
C SER A 197 6.34 -18.80 0.63
N ASP A 198 7.23 -18.12 -0.11
CA ASP A 198 8.65 -18.43 -0.17
C ASP A 198 9.45 -17.46 0.72
N THR A 199 10.57 -17.95 1.25
CA THR A 199 11.52 -17.13 1.99
C THR A 199 12.92 -17.53 1.57
N LYS A 200 13.65 -16.56 1.03
CA LYS A 200 15.06 -16.73 0.66
C LYS A 200 15.95 -15.98 1.62
N GLU A 201 17.26 -16.12 1.46
CA GLU A 201 18.25 -15.31 2.19
C GLU A 201 18.82 -14.23 1.28
N LEU A 202 18.98 -13.02 1.80
CA LEU A 202 19.72 -11.93 1.18
C LEU A 202 21.00 -11.68 1.96
N ASN A 203 22.13 -11.89 1.28
CA ASN A 203 23.47 -11.60 1.79
C ASN A 203 24.18 -10.63 0.86
N PHE A 204 24.58 -9.48 1.38
CA PHE A 204 25.35 -8.49 0.62
C PHE A 204 26.07 -7.51 1.56
N GLU A 205 27.06 -6.80 1.02
CA GLU A 205 27.80 -5.77 1.75
C GLU A 205 27.27 -4.39 1.36
N ILE A 206 26.96 -3.55 2.35
CA ILE A 206 26.76 -2.12 2.16
C ILE A 206 28.11 -1.42 2.36
N LYS A 207 28.50 -0.62 1.37
CA LYS A 207 29.74 0.16 1.39
C LYS A 207 29.47 1.62 1.67
N GLY A 208 30.45 2.25 2.31
CA GLY A 208 30.45 3.67 2.58
C GLY A 208 31.81 4.15 3.06
N LYS A 209 31.86 5.39 3.52
CA LYS A 209 33.06 5.96 4.14
C LYS A 209 32.67 6.78 5.37
N LYS A 210 33.55 6.82 6.36
CA LYS A 210 33.39 7.66 7.56
C LYS A 210 34.61 8.54 7.75
N ASN A 211 34.39 9.77 8.19
CA ASN A 211 35.46 10.73 8.46
C ASN A 211 35.38 11.28 9.88
N ASP A 212 36.26 10.77 10.73
CA ASP A 212 36.37 11.14 12.15
C ASP A 212 37.45 12.21 12.42
N SER A 213 38.03 12.80 11.38
CA SER A 213 39.07 13.85 11.49
C SER A 213 38.68 15.16 10.79
N VAL A 214 37.40 15.36 10.49
CA VAL A 214 36.88 16.61 9.91
C VAL A 214 37.01 17.79 10.87
N GLN A 215 37.08 19.00 10.30
CA GLN A 215 37.02 20.27 11.01
C GLN A 215 35.95 21.20 10.40
N PRO A 216 35.45 22.21 11.13
CA PRO A 216 34.47 23.14 10.59
C PRO A 216 35.05 23.88 9.38
N GLY A 217 34.30 23.92 8.28
CA GLY A 217 34.73 24.55 7.04
C GLY A 217 34.45 26.05 6.99
N GLU A 218 34.25 26.55 5.77
CA GLU A 218 33.93 27.95 5.53
C GLU A 218 32.71 28.40 6.33
N ARG A 219 32.81 29.62 6.85
CA ARG A 219 31.76 30.23 7.66
C ARG A 219 31.05 31.29 6.85
N TRP A 220 29.72 31.24 6.86
CA TRP A 220 28.86 32.12 6.10
C TRP A 220 27.92 32.86 7.04
N LYS A 221 27.47 34.04 6.61
CA LYS A 221 26.50 34.86 7.34
C LYS A 221 25.17 34.77 6.60
N PHE A 222 24.13 34.36 7.31
CA PHE A 222 22.79 34.23 6.77
C PHE A 222 21.81 35.16 7.50
N PRO A 223 20.65 35.47 6.92
CA PRO A 223 19.66 36.33 7.58
C PRO A 223 19.25 35.83 8.98
N TRP A 224 19.22 34.52 9.19
CA TRP A 224 18.83 33.88 10.47
C TRP A 224 19.95 33.80 11.51
N THR A 225 21.21 34.12 11.17
CA THR A 225 22.33 33.99 12.12
C THR A 225 22.55 35.24 12.96
N ASN A 226 21.64 36.22 12.94
CA ASN A 226 21.72 37.48 13.68
C ASN A 226 23.09 38.17 13.56
N GLY A 227 23.69 38.08 12.38
CA GLY A 227 24.98 38.71 12.10
C GLY A 227 26.22 37.83 12.33
N GLN A 228 26.07 36.63 12.90
CA GLN A 228 27.18 35.72 13.19
C GLN A 228 27.56 34.85 11.99
N PHE A 229 28.85 34.58 11.83
CA PHE A 229 29.36 33.64 10.84
C PHE A 229 29.26 32.22 11.39
N VAL A 230 28.56 31.32 10.70
CA VAL A 230 28.42 29.90 11.09
C VAL A 230 29.05 28.99 10.03
N PRO A 231 29.74 27.91 10.43
CA PRO A 231 30.21 26.92 9.46
C PRO A 231 29.02 26.30 8.71
N VAL A 232 29.18 26.06 7.40
CA VAL A 232 28.13 25.46 6.58
C VAL A 232 28.24 23.94 6.54
N LYS A 233 29.48 23.43 6.50
CA LYS A 233 29.78 21.99 6.43
C LYS A 233 31.09 21.65 7.12
N TRP A 234 31.25 20.39 7.43
CA TRP A 234 32.50 19.76 7.83
C TRP A 234 33.39 19.54 6.59
N VAL A 235 34.70 19.81 6.72
CA VAL A 235 35.67 19.66 5.63
C VAL A 235 36.95 19.00 6.11
N ASN A 236 37.81 18.64 5.15
CA ASN A 236 39.12 17.99 5.36
C ASN A 236 39.00 16.63 6.06
N GLY A 237 40.10 16.14 6.63
CA GLY A 237 40.20 14.83 7.25
C GLY A 237 40.37 13.70 6.23
N GLU A 238 40.48 12.49 6.75
CA GLU A 238 40.70 11.27 5.97
C GLU A 238 39.43 10.41 6.02
N TYR A 239 38.90 10.08 4.84
CA TYR A 239 37.75 9.20 4.70
C TYR A 239 38.22 7.74 4.75
N LYS A 240 37.77 7.01 5.77
CA LYS A 240 38.03 5.59 5.92
C LYS A 240 36.86 4.78 5.39
N GLU A 241 37.15 3.74 4.62
CA GLU A 241 36.10 2.83 4.12
C GLU A 241 35.38 2.13 5.28
N THR A 242 34.07 2.02 5.14
CA THR A 242 33.21 1.27 6.06
C THR A 242 32.44 0.22 5.29
N LYS A 243 32.26 -0.93 5.92
CA LYS A 243 31.54 -2.07 5.37
C LYS A 243 30.59 -2.60 6.41
N GLU A 244 29.37 -2.88 6.00
CA GLU A 244 28.36 -3.52 6.82
C GLU A 244 27.84 -4.75 6.09
N ASP A 245 28.06 -5.93 6.68
CA ASP A 245 27.51 -7.19 6.19
C ASP A 245 26.02 -7.27 6.55
N ILE A 246 25.18 -7.33 5.53
CA ILE A 246 23.74 -7.48 5.68
C ILE A 246 23.36 -8.92 5.40
N LYS A 247 22.73 -9.55 6.41
CA LYS A 247 22.09 -10.86 6.32
C LYS A 247 20.66 -10.75 6.83
N VAL A 248 19.69 -10.82 5.91
CA VAL A 248 18.26 -10.68 6.22
C VAL A 248 17.43 -11.69 5.41
N SER A 249 16.25 -12.01 5.92
CA SER A 249 15.29 -12.83 5.17
C SER A 249 14.71 -12.05 4.00
N ASN A 250 14.67 -12.66 2.84
CA ASN A 250 14.02 -12.15 1.64
C ASN A 250 12.63 -12.74 1.55
N ASN A 251 11.66 -12.06 2.14
CA ASN A 251 10.25 -12.38 2.02
C ASN A 251 9.42 -11.09 2.05
N ALA A 252 8.15 -11.19 1.63
CA ALA A 252 7.27 -10.03 1.52
C ALA A 252 7.12 -9.25 2.84
N GLN A 253 7.07 -9.94 3.99
CA GLN A 253 6.91 -9.31 5.29
C GLN A 253 8.12 -8.43 5.66
N GLU A 254 9.33 -8.98 5.53
CA GLU A 254 10.57 -8.26 5.84
C GLU A 254 10.73 -7.06 4.90
N LEU A 255 10.50 -7.23 3.60
CA LEU A 255 10.65 -6.13 2.65
C LEU A 255 9.64 -5.00 2.89
N LEU A 256 8.39 -5.32 3.24
CA LEU A 256 7.39 -4.31 3.62
C LEU A 256 7.77 -3.59 4.92
N GLN A 257 8.43 -4.27 5.85
CA GLN A 257 8.98 -3.64 7.04
C GLN A 257 10.10 -2.65 6.68
N GLN A 258 11.00 -3.00 5.77
CA GLN A 258 12.02 -2.08 5.26
C GLN A 258 11.39 -0.87 4.57
N ALA A 259 10.34 -1.07 3.75
CA ALA A 259 9.61 0.03 3.12
C ALA A 259 8.95 0.95 4.16
N SER A 260 8.39 0.37 5.22
CA SER A 260 7.84 1.13 6.34
C SER A 260 8.91 1.98 7.04
N ILE A 261 10.10 1.42 7.30
CA ILE A 261 11.24 2.14 7.90
C ILE A 261 11.62 3.37 7.07
N ILE A 262 11.65 3.27 5.74
CA ILE A 262 11.94 4.40 4.85
C ILE A 262 10.92 5.52 5.09
N LEU A 263 9.63 5.20 5.04
CA LEU A 263 8.57 6.19 5.12
C LEU A 263 8.44 6.80 6.52
N THR A 264 8.51 5.99 7.58
CA THR A 264 8.41 6.49 8.96
C THR A 264 9.59 7.38 9.29
N THR A 265 10.81 6.96 8.97
CA THR A 265 12.02 7.76 9.23
C THR A 265 11.98 9.09 8.49
N LEU A 266 11.57 9.08 7.22
CA LEU A 266 11.41 10.30 6.43
C LEU A 266 10.31 11.21 7.00
N ASN A 267 9.14 10.65 7.33
CA ASN A 267 8.01 11.41 7.83
C ASN A 267 8.31 12.05 9.20
N GLU A 268 9.02 11.33 10.07
CA GLU A 268 9.45 11.82 11.38
C GLU A 268 10.57 12.86 11.29
N ALA A 269 11.60 12.59 10.47
CA ALA A 269 12.68 13.54 10.26
C ALA A 269 12.20 14.82 9.55
N CYS A 270 11.25 14.67 8.63
CA CYS A 270 10.63 15.72 7.83
C CYS A 270 11.62 16.80 7.37
N PRO A 271 12.65 16.42 6.58
CA PRO A 271 13.68 17.34 6.17
C PRO A 271 13.15 18.42 5.23
N TRP A 272 13.83 19.55 5.21
CA TRP A 272 13.65 20.60 4.22
C TRP A 272 14.09 20.13 2.84
N LEU A 273 13.32 20.53 1.82
CA LEU A 273 13.60 20.24 0.42
C LEU A 273 14.21 21.47 -0.25
N SER A 274 15.18 21.24 -1.13
CA SER A 274 15.80 22.25 -1.98
C SER A 274 14.74 23.03 -2.75
N ASN A 275 14.92 24.36 -2.82
CA ASN A 275 13.96 25.31 -3.38
C ASN A 275 12.55 25.26 -2.74
N GLY A 276 12.41 24.73 -1.52
CA GLY A 276 11.10 24.55 -0.87
C GLY A 276 10.18 23.62 -1.66
N GLY A 277 10.74 22.67 -2.42
CA GLY A 277 9.97 21.82 -3.34
C GLY A 277 9.66 22.45 -4.70
N GLY A 278 10.15 23.66 -5.00
CA GLY A 278 9.91 24.37 -6.27
C GLY A 278 10.44 23.67 -7.53
N TYR A 279 11.19 22.57 -7.38
CA TYR A 279 11.52 21.67 -8.49
C TYR A 279 10.27 21.00 -9.10
N TRP A 280 9.20 20.86 -8.31
CA TRP A 280 7.95 20.25 -8.75
C TRP A 280 6.84 21.29 -8.80
N LYS A 281 6.45 21.68 -10.02
CA LYS A 281 5.46 22.73 -10.27
C LYS A 281 4.10 22.47 -9.60
N ASP A 282 3.74 21.21 -9.42
CA ASP A 282 2.43 20.79 -8.92
C ASP A 282 2.44 20.33 -7.45
N ILE A 283 3.62 20.28 -6.81
CA ILE A 283 3.73 19.90 -5.39
C ILE A 283 3.54 21.15 -4.55
N LYS A 284 2.38 21.24 -3.90
CA LYS A 284 2.03 22.29 -2.96
C LYS A 284 2.39 21.83 -1.55
N GLY A 285 3.19 22.62 -0.84
CA GLY A 285 3.59 22.30 0.53
C GLY A 285 4.32 23.43 1.23
N ASP A 286 4.74 23.15 2.46
CA ASP A 286 5.51 24.07 3.31
C ASP A 286 7.01 24.03 3.03
N GLY A 287 7.44 23.27 2.02
CA GLY A 287 8.85 23.08 1.64
C GLY A 287 9.54 21.90 2.32
N THR A 288 8.84 21.14 3.16
CA THR A 288 9.37 19.93 3.79
C THR A 288 8.93 18.64 3.12
N ALA A 289 9.66 17.56 3.33
CA ALA A 289 9.28 16.24 2.83
C ALA A 289 7.89 15.80 3.34
N CYS A 290 7.63 15.92 4.66
CA CYS A 290 6.36 15.45 5.23
C CYS A 290 5.18 16.39 4.94
N GLY A 291 5.42 17.67 4.64
CA GLY A 291 4.39 18.61 4.23
C GLY A 291 4.08 18.51 2.74
N SER A 292 5.11 18.62 1.90
CA SER A 292 4.97 18.62 0.44
C SER A 292 4.54 17.26 -0.13
N PHE A 293 5.00 16.14 0.46
CA PHE A 293 4.62 14.79 0.04
C PHE A 293 3.65 14.11 1.01
N LYS A 294 2.87 14.90 1.77
CA LYS A 294 1.98 14.36 2.82
C LYS A 294 1.03 13.29 2.28
N ASN A 295 0.40 13.57 1.14
CA ASN A 295 -0.61 12.68 0.56
C ASN A 295 0.04 11.40 0.02
N GLU A 296 1.19 11.54 -0.65
CA GLU A 296 1.97 10.44 -1.21
C GLU A 296 2.52 9.53 -0.11
N ILE A 297 3.09 10.11 0.96
CA ILE A 297 3.55 9.35 2.12
C ILE A 297 2.39 8.58 2.76
N SER A 298 1.24 9.25 2.98
CA SER A 298 0.06 8.61 3.57
C SER A 298 -0.47 7.47 2.70
N ALA A 299 -0.60 7.70 1.39
CA ALA A 299 -1.05 6.69 0.43
C ALA A 299 -0.13 5.46 0.44
N ILE A 300 1.18 5.65 0.38
CA ILE A 300 2.13 4.53 0.38
C ILE A 300 2.15 3.81 1.74
N GLN A 301 1.97 4.52 2.86
CA GLN A 301 1.80 3.90 4.18
C GLN A 301 0.56 3.00 4.22
N ASP A 302 -0.57 3.44 3.66
CA ASP A 302 -1.79 2.64 3.56
C ASP A 302 -1.60 1.44 2.62
N MET A 303 -0.91 1.61 1.49
CA MET A 303 -0.53 0.51 0.60
C MET A 303 0.30 -0.55 1.33
N ILE A 304 1.35 -0.14 2.07
CA ILE A 304 2.20 -1.06 2.83
C ILE A 304 1.37 -1.80 3.90
N LYS A 305 0.48 -1.09 4.59
CA LYS A 305 -0.41 -1.68 5.60
C LYS A 305 -1.35 -2.71 4.99
N ASN A 306 -2.02 -2.38 3.88
CA ASN A 306 -2.91 -3.31 3.19
C ASN A 306 -2.15 -4.53 2.65
N ALA A 307 -0.97 -4.32 2.05
CA ALA A 307 -0.10 -5.41 1.59
C ALA A 307 0.37 -6.31 2.76
N ALA A 308 0.75 -5.73 3.90
CA ALA A 308 1.15 -6.49 5.08
C ALA A 308 0.00 -7.36 5.62
N ILE A 309 -1.23 -6.84 5.65
CA ILE A 309 -2.41 -7.63 6.02
C ILE A 309 -2.60 -8.79 5.04
N ALA A 310 -2.46 -8.56 3.73
CA ALA A 310 -2.56 -9.64 2.73
C ALA A 310 -1.49 -10.72 2.94
N VAL A 311 -0.26 -10.34 3.30
CA VAL A 311 0.82 -11.27 3.63
C VAL A 311 0.48 -12.12 4.86
N GLU A 312 -0.08 -11.53 5.92
CA GLU A 312 -0.53 -12.28 7.11
C GLU A 312 -1.68 -13.25 6.78
N GLN A 313 -2.65 -12.84 5.95
CA GLN A 313 -3.70 -13.74 5.48
C GLN A 313 -3.14 -14.89 4.64
N SER A 314 -2.06 -14.67 3.89
CA SER A 314 -1.42 -15.72 3.09
C SER A 314 -0.90 -16.89 3.95
N LYS A 315 -0.44 -16.59 5.18
CA LYS A 315 -0.04 -17.60 6.18
C LYS A 315 -1.23 -18.44 6.64
N ILE A 316 -2.41 -17.83 6.81
CA ILE A 316 -3.65 -18.54 7.16
C ILE A 316 -4.07 -19.46 6.01
N VAL A 317 -3.97 -19.01 4.77
CA VAL A 317 -4.24 -19.84 3.58
C VAL A 317 -3.31 -21.05 3.54
N ALA A 318 -2.01 -20.85 3.76
CA ALA A 318 -1.02 -21.93 3.77
C ALA A 318 -1.27 -22.94 4.90
N ALA A 319 -1.58 -22.48 6.12
CA ALA A 319 -1.89 -23.33 7.26
C ALA A 319 -3.18 -24.16 7.08
N ASN A 320 -4.09 -23.70 6.23
CA ASN A 320 -5.39 -24.34 5.96
C ASN A 320 -5.46 -24.89 4.53
N ALA A 321 -4.36 -25.45 4.00
CA ALA A 321 -4.33 -25.99 2.64
C ALA A 321 -5.36 -27.11 2.45
N GLN A 322 -6.05 -27.12 1.30
CA GLN A 322 -7.14 -28.07 1.01
C GLN A 322 -6.61 -29.34 0.32
N ASN A 323 -5.47 -29.86 0.81
CA ASN A 323 -4.70 -30.93 0.16
C ASN A 323 -5.29 -32.34 0.38
N GLN A 324 -6.19 -32.51 1.33
CA GLN A 324 -6.90 -33.76 1.56
C GLN A 324 -8.17 -33.79 0.70
N ARG A 325 -8.14 -34.53 -0.42
CA ARG A 325 -9.27 -34.75 -1.35
C ARG A 325 -10.06 -36.02 -1.02
N ASN A 326 -10.36 -36.25 0.25
CA ASN A 326 -10.71 -37.62 0.67
C ASN A 326 -12.07 -37.68 1.36
N LEU A 327 -13.03 -36.85 0.95
CA LEU A 327 -14.42 -37.27 1.13
C LEU A 327 -14.66 -38.43 0.17
N ASP A 328 -14.75 -39.63 0.76
CA ASP A 328 -15.06 -40.87 0.07
C ASP A 328 -16.45 -40.76 -0.56
N THR A 329 -16.49 -40.54 -1.87
CA THR A 329 -17.73 -40.41 -2.63
C THR A 329 -18.52 -41.72 -2.71
N GLY A 330 -17.91 -42.85 -2.29
CA GLY A 330 -18.55 -44.15 -2.15
C GLY A 330 -19.32 -44.35 -0.82
N LYS A 331 -19.23 -43.40 0.12
CA LYS A 331 -19.95 -43.45 1.40
C LYS A 331 -21.01 -42.35 1.49
N THR A 332 -22.12 -42.65 2.18
CA THR A 332 -23.13 -41.64 2.52
C THR A 332 -22.49 -40.58 3.42
N PHE A 333 -22.40 -39.36 2.91
CA PHE A 333 -21.87 -38.22 3.66
C PHE A 333 -22.94 -37.63 4.59
N ASN A 334 -22.59 -37.48 5.86
CA ASN A 334 -23.41 -36.84 6.85
C ASN A 334 -22.82 -35.46 7.21
N PRO A 335 -23.41 -34.34 6.75
CA PRO A 335 -22.88 -32.99 7.00
C PRO A 335 -22.81 -32.62 8.49
N TYR A 336 -23.53 -33.33 9.36
CA TYR A 336 -23.52 -33.09 10.81
C TYR A 336 -22.40 -33.84 11.56
N LYS A 337 -21.73 -34.80 10.90
CA LYS A 337 -20.70 -35.65 11.54
C LYS A 337 -19.38 -35.65 10.76
N ASP A 338 -19.45 -35.58 9.44
CA ASP A 338 -18.32 -35.81 8.55
C ASP A 338 -17.69 -34.50 8.05
N ALA A 339 -18.09 -33.36 8.61
CA ALA A 339 -17.71 -32.01 8.17
C ALA A 339 -16.60 -31.35 9.02
N ASN A 340 -15.74 -32.14 9.68
CA ASN A 340 -14.64 -31.62 10.51
C ASN A 340 -13.66 -30.70 9.75
N PHE A 341 -13.57 -30.85 8.42
CA PHE A 341 -12.77 -30.00 7.54
C PHE A 341 -13.37 -28.61 7.28
N ALA A 342 -14.65 -28.40 7.58
CA ALA A 342 -15.39 -27.19 7.20
C ALA A 342 -14.81 -25.92 7.83
N GLN A 343 -14.34 -26.00 9.08
CA GLN A 343 -13.72 -24.86 9.76
C GLN A 343 -12.44 -24.40 9.06
N SER A 344 -11.58 -25.34 8.68
CA SER A 344 -10.34 -25.05 7.95
C SER A 344 -10.64 -24.53 6.54
N MET A 345 -11.61 -25.13 5.85
CA MET A 345 -12.07 -24.67 4.53
C MET A 345 -12.62 -23.22 4.59
N PHE A 346 -13.42 -22.90 5.61
CA PHE A 346 -13.94 -21.55 5.82
C PHE A 346 -12.83 -20.54 6.13
N ALA A 347 -11.89 -20.89 7.03
CA ALA A 347 -10.75 -20.03 7.35
C ALA A 347 -9.91 -19.72 6.10
N ASN A 348 -9.65 -20.74 5.27
CA ASN A 348 -8.94 -20.59 4.00
C ASN A 348 -9.70 -19.65 3.03
N ALA A 349 -10.98 -19.92 2.78
CA ALA A 349 -11.80 -19.11 1.87
C ALA A 349 -11.91 -17.65 2.31
N ARG A 350 -12.13 -17.41 3.61
CA ARG A 350 -12.18 -16.06 4.18
C ARG A 350 -10.85 -15.34 4.01
N ALA A 351 -9.73 -16.01 4.27
CA ALA A 351 -8.40 -15.42 4.12
C ALA A 351 -8.11 -15.07 2.65
N GLN A 352 -8.47 -15.92 1.70
CA GLN A 352 -8.32 -15.62 0.27
C GLN A 352 -9.15 -14.41 -0.17
N ALA A 353 -10.41 -14.31 0.29
CA ALA A 353 -11.25 -13.15 -0.01
C ALA A 353 -10.66 -11.86 0.58
N GLU A 354 -10.13 -11.93 1.80
CA GLU A 354 -9.46 -10.78 2.43
C GLU A 354 -8.19 -10.37 1.68
N ILE A 355 -7.38 -11.32 1.21
CA ILE A 355 -6.20 -11.04 0.36
C ILE A 355 -6.62 -10.25 -0.88
N LEU A 356 -7.69 -10.67 -1.57
CA LEU A 356 -8.18 -9.99 -2.78
C LEU A 356 -8.69 -8.58 -2.47
N ASN A 357 -9.44 -8.40 -1.38
CA ASN A 357 -9.91 -7.09 -0.92
C ASN A 357 -8.73 -6.15 -0.62
N ARG A 358 -7.68 -6.66 0.04
CA ARG A 358 -6.47 -5.87 0.36
C ARG A 358 -5.66 -5.54 -0.88
N ALA A 359 -5.52 -6.47 -1.81
CA ALA A 359 -4.86 -6.20 -3.09
C ALA A 359 -5.59 -5.09 -3.87
N GLN A 360 -6.92 -5.10 -3.87
CA GLN A 360 -7.71 -4.03 -4.47
C GLN A 360 -7.57 -2.70 -3.73
N ALA A 361 -7.49 -2.73 -2.39
CA ALA A 361 -7.25 -1.53 -1.58
C ALA A 361 -5.91 -0.88 -1.92
N VAL A 362 -4.83 -1.65 -2.05
CA VAL A 362 -3.51 -1.14 -2.48
C VAL A 362 -3.60 -0.39 -3.82
N VAL A 363 -4.36 -0.91 -4.78
CA VAL A 363 -4.55 -0.26 -6.09
C VAL A 363 -5.41 1.01 -5.99
N LYS A 364 -6.30 1.10 -5.00
CA LYS A 364 -7.11 2.29 -4.75
C LYS A 364 -6.31 3.38 -4.02
N ASP A 365 -5.36 2.97 -3.19
CA ASP A 365 -4.48 3.88 -2.45
C ASP A 365 -3.41 4.51 -3.37
N PHE A 366 -2.95 3.78 -4.39
CA PHE A 366 -2.04 4.25 -5.45
C PHE A 366 -2.75 5.13 -6.48
#